data_AF-A0AAN7DTD7-F1
#
_entry.id   AF-A0AAN7DTD7-F1
#
_cell.length_a   1.000
_cell.length_b   1.000
_cell.length_c   1.000
_cell.angle_alpha   90.00
_cell.angle_beta   90.00
_cell.angle_gamma   90.00
#
_symmetry.space_group_name_H-M   'P 1'
#
loop_
_entity.id
_entity.type
_entity.pdbx_description
1 polymer ?
#
loop_
_entity_poly.entity_id
_entity_poly.type
_entity_poly.pdbx_seq_one_letter_code
_entity_poly.pdbx_strand_id
1 'polypeptide(L)'
;MDETKDLYNLHEFLDPAIGLGTTLKGLKKFVDLAMRCVKETGSDRPMMVEVVKEIENIMELAGVIPDANSTSTSASNEETS
;
A
#
# COMPACT_ATOMS: atom_id res chain seq x y z
N MET A 1 -16.81 3.78 -1.56
CA MET A 1 -16.07 2.80 -2.40
C MET A 1 -16.75 1.46 -2.22
N ASP A 2 -16.96 0.70 -3.30
CA ASP A 2 -17.75 -0.53 -3.24
C ASP A 2 -16.81 -1.73 -3.13
N GLU A 3 -16.55 -2.18 -1.91
CA GLU A 3 -15.60 -3.26 -1.63
C GLU A 3 -16.01 -4.62 -2.24
N THR A 4 -17.26 -4.73 -2.68
CA THR A 4 -17.84 -5.96 -3.22
C THR A 4 -17.66 -6.09 -4.74
N LYS A 5 -17.29 -5.00 -5.41
CA LYS A 5 -17.13 -4.95 -6.88
C LYS A 5 -15.68 -5.16 -7.30
N ASP A 6 -15.52 -5.61 -8.55
CA ASP A 6 -14.20 -5.69 -9.16
C ASP A 6 -13.52 -4.33 -9.15
N LEU A 7 -12.22 -4.36 -8.85
CA LEU A 7 -11.39 -3.16 -8.71
C LEU A 7 -12.00 -2.09 -7.79
N TYR A 8 -12.87 -2.49 -6.87
CA TYR A 8 -13.65 -1.60 -6.01
C TYR A 8 -14.44 -0.50 -6.73
N ASN A 9 -14.80 -0.76 -7.99
CA ASN A 9 -15.40 0.19 -8.91
C ASN A 9 -14.56 1.47 -9.13
N LEU A 10 -13.22 1.34 -9.04
CA LEU A 10 -12.27 2.45 -9.23
C LEU A 10 -11.83 2.64 -10.69
N HIS A 11 -12.40 1.92 -11.65
CA HIS A 11 -11.99 1.99 -13.06
C HIS A 11 -11.93 3.41 -13.64
N GLU A 12 -12.82 4.31 -13.18
CA GLU A 12 -12.85 5.71 -13.62
C GLU A 12 -11.79 6.60 -12.94
N PHE A 13 -11.19 6.14 -11.84
CA PHE A 13 -10.19 6.87 -11.07
C PHE A 13 -8.76 6.39 -11.29
N LEU A 14 -8.59 5.15 -11.77
CA LEU A 14 -7.29 4.61 -12.07
C LEU A 14 -6.70 5.32 -13.29
N ASP A 15 -5.41 5.60 -13.21
CA ASP A 15 -4.67 6.12 -14.35
C ASP A 15 -4.87 5.18 -15.55
N PRO A 16 -5.30 5.68 -16.72
CA PRO A 16 -5.51 4.86 -17.91
C PRO A 16 -4.30 4.00 -18.29
N ALA A 17 -3.06 4.43 -17.97
CA ALA A 17 -1.85 3.66 -18.19
C ALA A 17 -1.76 2.38 -17.34
N ILE A 18 -2.45 2.33 -16.19
CA ILE A 18 -2.51 1.18 -15.28
C ILE A 18 -3.58 0.16 -15.75
N GLY A 19 -4.56 0.58 -16.55
CA GLY A 19 -5.79 -0.17 -16.84
C GLY A 19 -5.82 -1.03 -18.12
N LEU A 20 -4.73 -1.13 -18.89
CA LEU A 20 -4.73 -1.90 -20.14
C LEU A 20 -4.38 -3.38 -19.91
N GLY A 21 -5.38 -4.17 -19.51
CA GLY A 21 -5.44 -5.61 -19.80
C GLY A 21 -4.65 -6.55 -18.90
N THR A 22 -4.13 -6.09 -17.75
CA THR A 22 -3.45 -6.95 -16.78
C THR A 22 -4.19 -7.01 -15.44
N THR A 23 -4.18 -8.18 -14.79
CA THR A 23 -4.67 -8.32 -13.42
C THR A 23 -3.77 -7.53 -12.47
N LEU A 24 -4.31 -6.48 -11.84
CA LEU A 24 -3.59 -5.64 -10.88
C LEU A 24 -3.44 -6.37 -9.53
N LYS A 25 -2.51 -7.32 -9.49
CA LYS A 25 -2.16 -8.07 -8.27
C LYS A 25 -1.78 -7.09 -7.17
N GLY A 26 -2.39 -7.24 -5.99
CA GLY A 26 -2.13 -6.38 -4.85
C GLY A 26 -2.88 -5.04 -4.84
N LEU A 27 -3.62 -4.67 -5.89
CA LEU A 27 -4.38 -3.41 -5.90
C LEU A 27 -5.36 -3.32 -4.73
N LYS A 28 -6.05 -4.42 -4.42
CA LYS A 28 -6.97 -4.48 -3.28
C LYS A 28 -6.29 -3.99 -2.00
N LYS A 29 -5.16 -4.59 -1.65
CA LYS A 29 -4.35 -4.23 -0.48
C LYS A 29 -3.82 -2.81 -0.56
N PHE A 30 -3.39 -2.36 -1.75
CA PHE A 30 -2.90 -1.01 -1.94
C PHE A 30 -3.96 0.04 -1.65
N VAL A 31 -5.18 -0.17 -2.14
CA VAL A 31 -6.28 0.76 -1.88
C VAL A 31 -6.70 0.69 -0.40
N ASP A 32 -6.74 -0.49 0.21
CA ASP A 32 -7.03 -0.64 1.64
C ASP A 32 -6.01 0.14 2.52
N LEU A 33 -4.73 0.11 2.13
CA LEU A 33 -3.67 0.91 2.76
C LEU A 33 -3.89 2.41 2.55
N ALA A 34 -4.15 2.84 1.31
CA ALA A 34 -4.42 4.23 0.99
C ALA A 34 -5.61 4.79 1.81
N MET A 35 -6.68 4.00 1.96
CA MET A 35 -7.86 4.37 2.75
C MET A 35 -7.57 4.48 4.25
N ARG A 36 -6.61 3.73 4.79
CA ARG A 36 -6.14 3.90 6.17
C ARG A 36 -5.28 5.15 6.33
N CYS A 37 -4.41 5.47 5.37
CA CYS A 37 -3.56 6.67 5.41
C CYS A 37 -4.35 7.98 5.44
N VAL A 38 -5.57 8.00 4.88
CA VAL A 38 -6.42 9.20 4.77
C VAL A 38 -7.59 9.23 5.75
N LYS A 39 -7.55 8.43 6.83
CA LYS A 39 -8.56 8.51 7.90
C LYS A 39 -8.59 9.91 8.51
N GLU A 40 -9.78 10.41 8.84
CA GLU A 40 -9.96 11.73 9.45
C GLU A 40 -9.20 11.83 10.78
N THR A 41 -9.34 10.81 11.64
CA THR A 41 -8.62 10.72 12.90
C THR A 41 -7.15 10.35 12.65
N GLY A 42 -6.22 11.18 13.14
CA GLY A 42 -4.79 10.94 12.99
C GLY A 42 -4.30 9.62 13.63
N SER A 43 -4.90 9.21 14.75
CA SER A 43 -4.55 7.95 15.44
C SER A 43 -4.98 6.69 14.70
N ASP A 44 -5.90 6.80 13.74
CA ASP A 44 -6.36 5.68 12.92
C ASP A 44 -5.48 5.50 11.67
N ARG A 45 -4.54 6.43 11.44
CA ARG A 45 -3.58 6.35 10.34
C ARG A 45 -2.41 5.47 10.75
N PRO A 46 -1.92 4.61 9.86
CA PRO A 46 -0.74 3.79 10.13
C PRO A 46 0.50 4.69 10.27
N MET A 47 1.46 4.25 11.07
CA MET A 47 2.78 4.85 11.10
C MET A 47 3.47 4.63 9.75
N MET A 48 4.34 5.56 9.34
CA MET A 48 5.02 5.45 8.04
C MET A 48 5.86 4.17 7.91
N VAL A 49 6.38 3.64 9.02
CA VAL A 49 7.07 2.33 9.05
C VAL A 49 6.14 1.16 8.69
N GLU A 50 4.86 1.22 9.06
CA GLU A 50 3.85 0.22 8.70
C GLU A 50 3.45 0.37 7.24
N VAL A 51 3.33 1.63 6.76
CA VAL A 51 3.06 1.93 5.35
C VAL A 51 4.12 1.34 4.43
N VAL A 52 5.41 1.54 4.73
CA VAL A 52 6.51 1.00 3.92
C VAL A 52 6.48 -0.52 3.89
N LYS A 53 6.37 -1.18 5.05
CA LYS A 53 6.32 -2.64 5.16
C LYS A 53 5.17 -3.25 4.34
N GLU A 54 4.02 -2.58 4.34
CA GLU A 54 2.87 -3.07 3.61
C GLU A 54 2.99 -2.84 2.09
N ILE A 55 3.61 -1.74 1.67
CA ILE A 55 3.96 -1.52 0.25
C ILE A 55 4.93 -2.61 -0.22
N GLU A 56 5.97 -2.91 0.55
CA GLU A 56 6.92 -3.99 0.24
C GLU A 56 6.21 -5.35 0.10
N ASN A 57 5.29 -5.67 1.03
CA ASN A 57 4.47 -6.88 0.96
C ASN A 57 3.59 -6.94 -0.32
N ILE A 58 3.03 -5.80 -0.73
CA ILE A 58 2.23 -5.69 -1.95
C ILE A 58 3.10 -5.91 -3.20
N MET A 59 4.32 -5.36 -3.22
CA MET A 59 5.28 -5.55 -4.31
C MET A 59 5.67 -7.02 -4.44
N GLU A 60 5.99 -7.69 -3.33
CA GLU A 60 6.28 -9.13 -3.31
C GLU A 60 5.11 -9.96 -3.84
N LEU A 61 3.88 -9.65 -3.42
CA LEU A 61 2.66 -10.32 -3.91
C LEU A 61 2.44 -10.11 -5.43
N ALA A 62 2.84 -8.95 -5.95
CA ALA A 62 2.79 -8.64 -7.37
C ALA A 62 3.91 -9.35 -8.17
N GLY A 63 4.88 -9.98 -7.50
CA GLY A 63 6.06 -10.58 -8.13
C GLY A 63 7.10 -9.55 -8.56
N VAL A 64 7.04 -8.34 -8.00
CA VAL A 64 8.05 -7.30 -8.17
C VAL A 64 9.06 -7.49 -7.04
N ILE A 65 10.33 -7.70 -7.39
CA ILE A 65 11.41 -7.78 -6.40
C ILE A 65 11.71 -6.35 -5.96
N PRO A 66 11.45 -5.96 -4.69
CA PRO A 66 11.91 -4.67 -4.19
C PRO A 66 13.44 -4.65 -4.23
N ASP A 67 14.03 -3.59 -4.77
CA ASP A 67 15.48 -3.46 -4.87
C ASP A 67 16.10 -3.69 -3.48
N ALA A 68 17.17 -4.49 -3.39
CA ALA A 68 17.81 -4.90 -2.12
C ALA A 68 18.26 -3.72 -1.22
N ASN A 69 18.34 -2.50 -1.78
CA ASN A 69 18.63 -1.27 -1.05
C ASN A 69 17.41 -0.70 -0.28
N SER A 70 16.22 -1.28 -0.47
CA SER A 70 14.98 -0.94 0.25
C SER A 70 14.89 -1.62 1.61
N THR A 71 15.94 -2.33 2.04
CA THR A 71 16.02 -2.86 3.41
C THR A 71 15.93 -1.70 4.40
N SER A 72 14.71 -1.38 4.82
CA SER A 72 14.43 -0.39 5.84
C SER A 72 15.12 -0.88 7.11
N THR A 73 16.26 -0.27 7.41
CA THR A 73 16.92 -0.44 8.71
C THR A 73 16.00 0.21 9.74
N SER A 74 15.01 -0.54 10.23
CA SER A 74 14.28 -0.19 11.44
C SER A 74 15.21 -0.43 12.62
N ALA A 75 16.23 0.41 12.76
CA ALA A 75 16.95 0.55 14.01
C ALA A 75 16.00 1.24 14.99
N SER A 76 15.54 0.49 15.98
CA SER A 76 14.85 1.04 17.14
C SER A 76 15.82 1.95 17.88
N ASN A 77 15.58 3.27 17.83
CA ASN A 77 16.26 4.19 18.73
C ASN A 77 15.53 4.12 20.07
N GLU A 78 15.97 3.23 20.97
CA GLU A 78 15.70 3.41 22.39
C GLU A 78 16.65 4.50 22.89
N GLU A 79 16.18 5.76 22.89
CA GLU A 79 16.88 6.83 23.60
C GLU A 79 16.23 6.99 24.98
N THR A 80 16.86 6.34 25.95
CA THR A 80 16.69 6.49 27.39
C THR A 80 16.80 7.97 27.78
N SER A 81 15.88 8.43 28.63
CA SER A 81 15.89 9.76 29.27
C SER A 81 17.14 10.02 30.13
#